data_AF-A0A418W4U8-F1
#
_entry.id   AF-A0A418W4U8-F1
#
_cell.length_a   1.000
_cell.length_b   1.000
_cell.length_c   1.000
_cell.angle_alpha   90.00
_cell.angle_beta   90.00
_cell.angle_gamma   90.00
#
_symmetry.space_group_name_H-M   'P 1'
#
loop_
_entity.id
_entity.type
_entity.pdbx_description
1 polymer ?
#
loop_
_entity_poly.entity_id
_entity_poly.type
_entity_poly.pdbx_seq_one_letter_code
_entity_poly.pdbx_strand_id
1 'polypeptide(L)'
;MRRAALAEVARAAARYEPPSHDQAVETRSRVVELIDAEMTRAGDAGQDQTYQALRALRTAVSVDLTERGASLTRRVVVSTARPQPALVLAQRLYQDPARSDELVEQSGAIHPAFLPVSFNALAE
;
A
#
# COMPACT_ATOMS: atom_id res chain seq x y z
N MET A 1 29.17 -5.55 0.71
CA MET A 1 28.28 -4.67 1.51
C MET A 1 26.91 -4.45 0.86
N ARG A 2 26.78 -3.88 -0.35
CA ARG A 2 25.46 -3.56 -0.95
C ARG A 2 24.51 -4.75 -1.13
N ARG A 3 24.99 -5.88 -1.67
CA ARG A 3 24.16 -7.09 -1.85
C ARG A 3 23.67 -7.70 -0.54
N ALA A 4 24.49 -7.64 0.51
CA ALA A 4 24.08 -8.06 1.85
C ALA A 4 22.99 -7.12 2.40
N ALA A 5 23.12 -5.81 2.20
CA ALA A 5 22.07 -4.86 2.56
C ALA A 5 20.76 -5.11 1.79
N LEU A 6 20.83 -5.44 0.49
CA LEU A 6 19.65 -5.79 -0.32
C LEU A 6 18.95 -7.05 0.20
N ALA A 7 19.73 -8.06 0.61
CA ALA A 7 19.19 -9.27 1.22
C ALA A 7 18.50 -8.96 2.57
N GLU A 8 19.03 -8.04 3.37
CA GLU A 8 18.36 -7.57 4.59
C GLU A 8 17.09 -6.77 4.29
N VAL A 9 17.09 -5.92 3.26
CA VAL A 9 15.88 -5.19 2.84
C VAL A 9 14.78 -6.16 2.42
N ALA A 10 15.12 -7.19 1.64
CA ALA A 10 14.16 -8.22 1.25
C ALA A 10 13.64 -9.02 2.47
N ARG A 11 14.52 -9.36 3.43
CA ARG A 11 14.12 -10.01 4.68
C ARG A 11 13.22 -9.12 5.54
N ALA A 12 13.51 -7.83 5.63
CA ALA A 12 12.69 -6.87 6.36
C ALA A 12 11.32 -6.71 5.69
N ALA A 13 11.28 -6.62 4.36
CA ALA A 13 10.03 -6.56 3.58
C ALA A 13 9.16 -7.82 3.78
N ALA A 14 9.78 -9.00 3.86
CA ALA A 14 9.09 -10.26 4.13
C ALA A 14 8.47 -10.33 5.54
N ARG A 15 8.98 -9.56 6.51
CA ARG A 15 8.46 -9.49 7.89
C ARG A 15 7.53 -8.31 8.14
N TYR A 16 7.52 -7.33 7.24
CA TYR A 16 6.74 -6.12 7.38
C TYR A 16 5.28 -6.41 7.03
N GLU A 17 4.36 -6.17 7.96
CA GLU A 17 2.92 -6.28 7.72
C GLU A 17 2.36 -4.94 7.23
N PRO A 18 1.96 -4.81 5.95
CA PRO A 18 1.47 -3.54 5.45
C PRO A 18 0.10 -3.21 6.08
N PRO A 19 -0.12 -1.98 6.57
CA PRO A 19 -1.38 -1.61 7.22
C PRO A 19 -2.51 -1.29 6.22
N SER A 20 -2.20 -1.18 4.92
CA SER A 20 -3.18 -0.97 3.86
C SER A 20 -2.66 -1.48 2.52
N HIS A 21 -3.56 -1.72 1.57
CA HIS A 21 -3.22 -2.10 0.19
C HIS A 21 -2.21 -1.10 -0.43
N ASP A 22 -2.42 0.20 -0.23
CA ASP A 22 -1.54 1.22 -0.82
C ASP A 22 -0.14 1.18 -0.21
N GLN A 23 -0.04 0.96 1.11
CA GLN A 23 1.24 0.76 1.78
C GLN A 23 1.94 -0.53 1.32
N ALA A 24 1.21 -1.59 1.01
CA ALA A 24 1.76 -2.81 0.42
C ALA A 24 2.34 -2.52 -0.98
N VAL A 25 1.59 -1.79 -1.82
CA VAL A 25 2.02 -1.40 -3.17
C VAL A 25 3.24 -0.48 -3.13
N GLU A 26 3.26 0.51 -2.23
CA GLU A 26 4.37 1.45 -2.05
C GLU A 26 5.65 0.70 -1.63
N THR A 27 5.53 -0.17 -0.62
CA THR A 27 6.65 -0.98 -0.12
C THR A 27 7.19 -1.91 -1.21
N ARG A 28 6.30 -2.61 -1.92
CA ARG A 28 6.67 -3.48 -3.05
C ARG A 28 7.44 -2.71 -4.11
N SER A 29 6.94 -1.55 -4.50
CA SER A 29 7.54 -0.72 -5.56
C SER A 29 8.96 -0.29 -5.17
N ARG A 30 9.16 0.19 -3.94
CA ARG A 30 10.48 0.59 -3.43
C ARG A 30 11.48 -0.57 -3.41
N VAL A 31 11.07 -1.74 -2.91
CA VAL A 31 11.97 -2.90 -2.82
C VAL A 31 12.34 -3.41 -4.21
N VAL A 32 11.36 -3.49 -5.12
CA VAL A 32 11.59 -3.90 -6.52
C VAL A 32 12.54 -2.93 -7.23
N GLU A 33 12.40 -1.62 -7.04
CA GLU A 33 13.29 -0.62 -7.64
C GLU A 33 14.75 -0.78 -7.16
N LEU A 34 14.96 -1.04 -5.87
CA LEU A 34 16.29 -1.32 -5.32
C LEU A 34 16.91 -2.59 -5.93
N ILE A 35 16.11 -3.63 -6.14
CA ILE A 35 16.57 -4.88 -6.77
C ILE A 35 16.89 -4.65 -8.25
N ASP A 36 16.04 -3.92 -8.96
CA ASP A 36 16.22 -3.61 -10.39
C ASP A 36 17.52 -2.81 -10.62
N ALA A 37 17.81 -1.82 -9.77
CA ALA A 37 19.06 -1.08 -9.84
C ALA A 37 20.30 -1.98 -9.66
N GLU A 38 20.21 -3.02 -8.83
CA GLU A 38 21.32 -3.95 -8.61
C GLU A 38 21.41 -5.02 -9.70
N MET A 39 20.28 -5.38 -10.33
CA MET A 39 20.24 -6.20 -11.53
C MET A 39 20.95 -5.52 -12.70
N THR A 40 20.71 -4.23 -12.95
CA THR A 40 21.42 -3.48 -14.01
C THR A 40 22.93 -3.55 -13.80
N ARG A 41 23.42 -3.31 -12.57
CA ARG A 41 24.86 -3.41 -12.27
C ARG A 41 25.42 -4.82 -12.44
N ALA A 42 24.64 -5.85 -12.07
CA ALA A 42 25.06 -7.23 -12.30
C ALA A 42 25.15 -7.56 -13.80
N GLY A 43 24.23 -7.02 -14.61
CA GLY A 43 24.26 -7.12 -16.06
C GLY A 43 25.47 -6.41 -16.67
N ASP A 44 25.72 -5.15 -16.28
CA ASP A 44 26.88 -4.36 -16.74
C ASP A 44 28.21 -5.04 -16.42
N ALA A 45 28.26 -5.81 -15.31
CA ALA A 45 29.43 -6.54 -14.87
C ALA A 45 29.52 -7.98 -15.45
N GLY A 46 28.57 -8.41 -16.29
CA GLY A 46 28.54 -9.77 -16.86
C GLY A 46 28.32 -10.89 -15.84
N GLN A 47 27.68 -10.60 -14.71
CA GLN A 47 27.50 -11.53 -13.61
C GLN A 47 26.17 -12.28 -13.70
N ASP A 48 26.04 -13.15 -14.70
CA ASP A 48 24.78 -13.81 -15.05
C ASP A 48 24.13 -14.56 -13.87
N GLN A 49 24.91 -15.30 -13.09
CA GLN A 49 24.39 -16.03 -11.92
C GLN A 49 23.82 -15.07 -10.86
N THR A 50 24.46 -13.92 -10.66
CA THR A 50 23.97 -12.90 -9.73
C THR A 50 22.68 -12.28 -10.26
N TYR A 51 22.65 -11.96 -11.55
CA TYR A 51 21.47 -11.40 -12.20
C TYR A 51 20.26 -12.34 -12.07
N GLN A 52 20.45 -13.64 -12.30
CA GLN A 52 19.40 -14.65 -12.14
C GLN A 52 18.90 -14.76 -10.69
N ALA A 53 19.82 -14.74 -9.72
CA ALA A 53 19.46 -14.77 -8.30
C ALA A 53 18.65 -13.52 -7.88
N LEU A 54 19.05 -12.34 -8.35
CA LEU A 54 18.32 -11.09 -8.11
C LEU A 54 16.96 -11.07 -8.80
N ARG A 55 16.87 -11.64 -10.01
CA ARG A 55 15.60 -11.78 -10.73
C ARG A 55 14.62 -12.66 -9.97
N ALA A 56 15.08 -13.78 -9.41
CA ALA A 56 14.26 -14.66 -8.59
C ALA A 56 13.78 -13.95 -7.31
N LEU A 57 14.68 -13.21 -6.63
CA LEU A 57 14.34 -12.42 -5.45
C LEU A 57 13.27 -11.37 -5.74
N ARG A 58 13.41 -10.63 -6.86
CA ARG A 58 12.44 -9.64 -7.31
C ARG A 58 11.05 -10.24 -7.48
N THR A 59 10.97 -11.40 -8.14
CA THR A 59 9.70 -12.10 -8.35
C THR A 59 9.10 -12.54 -7.02
N ALA A 60 9.89 -13.15 -6.14
CA ALA A 60 9.42 -13.61 -4.83
C ALA A 60 8.84 -12.47 -3.98
N VAL A 61 9.56 -11.34 -3.87
CA VAL A 61 9.09 -10.15 -3.15
C VAL A 61 7.83 -9.57 -3.79
N SER A 62 7.78 -9.50 -5.12
CA SER A 62 6.62 -8.96 -5.83
C SER A 62 5.37 -9.80 -5.61
N VAL A 63 5.49 -11.13 -5.65
CA VAL A 63 4.36 -12.05 -5.42
C VAL A 63 3.89 -11.93 -3.96
N ASP A 64 4.81 -12.07 -3.01
CA ASP A 64 4.53 -12.02 -1.57
C ASP A 64 3.78 -10.74 -1.15
N LEU A 65 4.32 -9.55 -1.51
CA LEU A 65 3.66 -8.29 -1.15
C LEU A 65 2.36 -8.04 -1.93
N THR A 66 2.18 -8.67 -3.09
CA THR A 66 0.91 -8.58 -3.83
C THR A 66 -0.16 -9.44 -3.20
N GLU A 67 0.16 -10.68 -2.80
CA GLU A 67 -0.76 -11.57 -2.10
C GLU A 67 -1.19 -11.00 -0.76
N ARG A 68 -0.22 -10.50 0.03
CA ARG A 68 -0.51 -9.84 1.30
C ARG A 68 -1.33 -8.57 1.09
N GLY A 69 -0.95 -7.74 0.11
CA GLY A 69 -1.70 -6.54 -0.25
C GLY A 69 -3.12 -6.79 -0.75
N ALA A 70 -3.38 -7.92 -1.43
CA ALA A 70 -4.71 -8.27 -1.95
C ALA A 70 -5.72 -8.57 -0.84
N SER A 71 -5.25 -9.03 0.33
CA SER A 71 -6.10 -9.28 1.50
C SER A 71 -6.43 -8.02 2.31
N LEU A 72 -5.74 -6.90 2.05
CA LEU A 72 -5.92 -5.66 2.79
C LEU A 72 -7.02 -4.81 2.15
N THR A 73 -7.92 -4.31 3.00
CA THR A 73 -8.96 -3.37 2.57
C THR A 73 -8.33 -2.15 1.90
N ARG A 74 -8.84 -1.81 0.71
CA ARG A 74 -8.38 -0.63 -0.03
C ARG A 74 -8.88 0.61 0.69
N ARG A 75 -8.03 1.62 0.87
CA ARG A 75 -8.47 2.94 1.33
C ARG A 75 -8.72 3.80 0.10
N VAL A 76 -9.82 4.53 0.10
CA VAL A 76 -10.15 5.50 -0.96
C VAL A 76 -10.21 6.88 -0.34
N VAL A 77 -9.61 7.84 -1.03
CA VAL A 77 -9.73 9.25 -0.66
C VAL A 77 -11.12 9.73 -1.08
N VAL A 78 -11.96 10.05 -0.09
CA VAL A 78 -13.25 10.68 -0.30
C VAL A 78 -13.02 12.19 -0.35
N SER A 79 -13.35 12.80 -1.49
CA SER A 79 -13.29 14.25 -1.68
C SER A 79 -14.66 14.82 -1.97
N THR A 80 -15.03 15.88 -1.27
CA THR A 80 -16.31 16.57 -1.39
C THR A 80 -16.10 18.07 -1.58
N ALA A 81 -17.01 18.74 -2.28
CA ALA A 81 -16.88 20.18 -2.53
C ALA A 81 -17.08 21.04 -1.26
N ARG A 82 -17.77 20.51 -0.25
CA ARG A 82 -18.12 21.17 1.01
C ARG A 82 -18.28 20.12 2.11
N PRO A 83 -18.07 20.47 3.39
CA PRO A 83 -18.33 19.55 4.50
C PRO A 83 -19.74 18.94 4.42
N GLN A 84 -19.84 17.62 4.51
CA GLN A 84 -21.11 16.89 4.45
C GLN A 84 -21.30 16.05 5.72
N PRO A 85 -22.55 15.75 6.11
CA PRO A 85 -22.83 14.82 7.19
C PRO A 85 -22.38 13.39 6.87
N ALA A 86 -21.90 12.68 7.89
CA ALA A 86 -21.45 11.29 7.80
C ALA A 86 -22.52 10.38 7.18
N LEU A 87 -23.78 10.55 7.60
CA LEU A 87 -24.92 9.78 7.09
C LEU A 87 -25.15 9.99 5.59
N VAL A 88 -25.00 11.22 5.11
CA VAL A 88 -25.14 11.52 3.67
C VAL A 88 -24.00 10.86 2.89
N LEU A 89 -22.77 10.87 3.42
CA LEU A 89 -21.64 10.23 2.77
C LEU A 89 -21.72 8.70 2.81
N ALA A 90 -22.17 8.11 3.93
CA ALA A 90 -22.39 6.67 4.06
C ALA A 90 -23.40 6.17 3.02
N GLN A 91 -24.52 6.88 2.87
CA GLN A 91 -25.51 6.55 1.85
C GLN A 91 -24.97 6.67 0.42
N ARG A 92 -24.12 7.67 0.13
CA ARG A 92 -23.57 7.88 -1.22
C ARG A 92 -22.45 6.91 -1.58
N LEU A 93 -21.60 6.56 -0.61
CA LEU A 93 -20.43 5.71 -0.82
C LEU A 93 -20.77 4.23 -0.72
N TYR A 94 -21.60 3.85 0.26
CA TYR A 94 -21.85 2.44 0.62
C TYR A 94 -23.30 2.00 0.40
N GLN A 95 -24.20 2.94 0.07
CA GLN A 95 -25.65 2.68 0.04
C GLN A 95 -26.21 2.19 1.37
N ASP A 96 -25.46 2.34 2.47
CA ASP A 96 -25.81 1.89 3.80
C ASP A 96 -25.58 3.03 4.82
N PRO A 97 -26.64 3.58 5.43
CA PRO A 97 -26.53 4.64 6.42
C PRO A 97 -25.95 4.17 7.77
N ALA A 98 -25.95 2.86 8.05
CA ALA A 98 -25.39 2.30 9.28
C ALA A 98 -23.87 2.47 9.37
N ARG A 99 -23.18 2.67 8.23
CA ARG A 99 -21.73 2.93 8.17
C ARG A 99 -21.33 4.38 8.46
N SER A 100 -22.25 5.20 8.93
CA SER A 100 -21.98 6.61 9.24
C SER A 100 -21.01 6.78 10.41
N ASP A 101 -21.13 5.98 11.47
CA ASP A 101 -20.21 6.03 12.61
C ASP A 101 -18.78 5.66 12.21
N GLU A 102 -18.63 4.67 11.33
CA GLU A 102 -17.34 4.28 10.76
C GLU A 102 -16.67 5.42 9.98
N LEU A 103 -17.43 6.17 9.17
CA LEU A 103 -16.91 7.34 8.47
C LEU A 103 -16.49 8.46 9.42
N VAL A 104 -17.18 8.64 10.56
CA VAL A 104 -16.77 9.61 11.58
C VAL A 104 -15.41 9.23 12.16
N GLU A 105 -15.22 7.97 12.52
CA GLU A 105 -13.94 7.46 13.03
C GLU A 105 -12.81 7.60 12.01
N GLN A 106 -13.06 7.23 10.75
CA GLN A 106 -12.08 7.28 9.67
C GLN A 106 -11.70 8.70 9.26
N SER A 107 -12.65 9.63 9.31
CA SER A 107 -12.45 11.02 8.92
C SER A 107 -11.74 11.85 10.01
N GLY A 108 -11.78 11.41 11.27
CA GLY A 108 -11.30 12.20 12.41
C GLY A 108 -12.11 13.48 12.64
N ALA A 109 -13.36 13.53 12.18
CA ALA A 109 -14.21 14.70 12.31
C ALA A 109 -14.57 14.97 13.77
N ILE A 110 -14.50 16.24 14.19
CA ILE A 110 -14.94 16.67 15.54
C ILE A 110 -16.45 16.46 15.72
N HIS A 111 -17.23 16.61 14.64
CA HIS A 111 -18.68 16.48 14.67
C HIS A 111 -19.21 15.69 13.46
N PRO A 112 -20.10 14.70 13.65
CA PRO A 112 -20.63 13.84 12.57
C PRO A 112 -21.33 14.57 11.42
N ALA A 113 -21.89 15.76 11.68
CA ALA A 113 -22.54 16.57 10.66
C ALA A 113 -21.56 17.33 9.72
N PHE A 114 -20.27 17.37 10.07
CA PHE A 114 -19.27 18.21 9.38
C PHE A 114 -17.98 17.42 9.14
N LEU A 115 -18.05 16.41 8.26
CA LEU A 115 -16.84 15.71 7.85
C LEU A 115 -15.91 16.64 7.05
N PRO A 116 -14.58 16.48 7.19
CA PRO A 116 -13.62 17.14 6.33
C PRO A 116 -13.92 16.94 4.84
N VAL A 117 -13.55 17.92 4.03
CA VAL A 117 -13.73 17.86 2.57
C VAL A 117 -12.84 16.82 1.88
N SER A 118 -11.81 16.33 2.58
CA SER A 118 -10.91 15.28 2.10
C SER A 118 -10.53 14.39 3.28
N PHE A 119 -10.79 13.09 3.17
CA PHE A 119 -10.40 12.09 4.17
C PHE A 119 -10.29 10.70 3.54
N ASN A 120 -9.62 9.77 4.24
CA ASN A 120 -9.51 8.38 3.80
C ASN A 120 -10.68 7.57 4.36
N ALA A 121 -11.36 6.82 3.51
CA ALA A 121 -12.39 5.87 3.91
C ALA A 121 -12.05 4.46 3.41
N LEU A 122 -12.54 3.42 4.08
CA LEU A 122 -12.38 2.04 3.59
C LEU A 122 -13.28 1.83 2.37
N ALA A 123 -12.72 1.32 1.28
CA ALA A 123 -13.47 0.84 0.12
C ALA A 123 -13.72 -0.66 0.28
N GLU A 124 -14.99 -1.04 0.23
CA GLU A 124 -15.44 -2.42 0.06
C GLU A 124 -15.65 -2.72 -1.43
#